data_AF-A0A7J9VFJ9-F1
#
_entry.id   AF-A0A7J9VFJ9-F1
#
_cell.length_a   1.000
_cell.length_b   1.000
_cell.length_c   1.000
_cell.angle_alpha   90.00
_cell.angle_beta   90.00
_cell.angle_gamma   90.00
#
_symmetry.space_group_name_H-M   'P 1'
#
loop_
_entity.id
_entity.type
_entity.pdbx_description
1 polymer ?
#
loop_
_entity_poly.entity_id
_entity_poly.type
_entity_poly.pdbx_seq_one_letter_code
_entity_poly.pdbx_strand_id
1 'polypeptide(L)'
;MLACLSAFALTVSGAVAFAGSSNSSNSNAVITGQFSDECRDFEAHAEKPDGKPKDISYVELHYADGRVVKDESVNSPDYSIDEGPGDEKTKAIVKSGQTVEEFTCDGGGEQPECSDGVDNDGDKKIDYPEDPGCDSPEDNDESDDPTTPECSDGVDNDKDGWTDYPDDPGCDSEEDDSESPNPECSDGVDNDGDGKVDTDDPECHTDGDATNPDSYDPRDDDESNGGGGDGGFSCRASALRVDGSPLAPIIGDPFEPFVANDAKDPCADEDASLINTGDQISGPPGTLTIKAAHAETSDDNGADAEAGVVNVIIKDPTGAEILRVGVLNASATGRCDNGQPVLDGESEVVGLNINGNEATIPQDDPATPEDESFTEIPLGPLGTVFLNWEEDSGNELTRRALFFEGSPLGDVIIGEAIADFDESACA
;
A
#
# COMPACT_ATOMS: atom_id res chain seq x y z
N MET A 1 8.95 -63.48 -1.24
CA MET A 1 7.94 -64.40 -1.80
C MET A 1 7.60 -63.89 -3.20
N LEU A 2 7.71 -64.74 -4.22
CA LEU A 2 7.27 -64.67 -5.64
C LEU A 2 6.90 -63.29 -6.23
N ALA A 3 7.49 -62.77 -7.33
CA ALA A 3 7.66 -63.27 -8.71
C ALA A 3 6.41 -63.17 -9.63
N CYS A 4 6.53 -62.41 -10.73
CA CYS A 4 6.03 -62.65 -12.10
C CYS A 4 6.18 -61.34 -12.93
N LEU A 5 6.43 -61.29 -14.23
CA LEU A 5 7.05 -62.14 -15.24
C LEU A 5 7.17 -61.24 -16.49
N SER A 6 8.24 -61.42 -17.27
CA SER A 6 8.55 -60.74 -18.53
C SER A 6 7.76 -61.28 -19.73
N ALA A 7 7.69 -60.50 -20.81
CA ALA A 7 7.57 -61.03 -22.18
C ALA A 7 8.34 -60.17 -23.19
N PHE A 8 9.04 -60.87 -24.07
CA PHE A 8 10.05 -60.48 -25.05
C PHE A 8 9.41 -60.28 -26.44
N ALA A 9 10.00 -59.45 -27.30
CA ALA A 9 10.10 -59.78 -28.73
C ALA A 9 11.37 -59.17 -29.35
N LEU A 10 12.11 -60.06 -29.99
CA LEU A 10 13.44 -59.95 -30.60
C LEU A 10 13.31 -59.55 -32.08
N THR A 11 14.31 -58.90 -32.68
CA THR A 11 14.99 -59.41 -33.90
C THR A 11 16.26 -58.61 -34.20
N VAL A 12 17.28 -59.30 -34.68
CA VAL A 12 18.65 -58.84 -34.98
C VAL A 12 19.02 -59.24 -36.41
N SER A 13 19.74 -58.32 -37.08
CA SER A 13 20.74 -58.47 -38.16
C SER A 13 20.38 -58.80 -39.61
N GLY A 14 20.98 -57.99 -40.49
CA GLY A 14 21.32 -58.34 -41.87
C GLY A 14 22.02 -57.19 -42.61
N ALA A 15 23.34 -57.02 -42.42
CA ALA A 15 24.16 -56.10 -43.21
C ALA A 15 24.49 -56.70 -44.60
N VAL A 16 24.39 -55.91 -45.67
CA VAL A 16 25.06 -56.18 -46.94
C VAL A 16 25.79 -54.93 -47.39
N ALA A 17 27.13 -55.01 -47.40
CA ALA A 17 28.01 -54.00 -47.96
C ALA A 17 28.03 -54.12 -49.49
N PHE A 18 27.84 -53.00 -50.19
CA PHE A 18 28.30 -52.84 -51.58
C PHE A 18 29.49 -51.88 -51.59
N ALA A 19 30.66 -52.41 -51.93
CA ALA A 19 31.80 -51.61 -52.31
C ALA A 19 31.60 -51.13 -53.76
N GLY A 20 31.32 -49.85 -53.92
CA GLY A 20 31.35 -49.14 -55.20
C GLY A 20 32.20 -47.88 -55.04
N SER A 21 33.43 -47.93 -55.55
CA SER A 21 34.33 -46.78 -55.63
C SER A 21 33.91 -45.86 -56.77
N SER A 22 33.53 -44.61 -56.46
CA SER A 22 33.77 -43.44 -57.31
C SER A 22 33.46 -42.14 -56.55
N ASN A 23 34.48 -41.30 -56.43
CA ASN A 23 34.47 -39.93 -55.87
C ASN A 23 33.19 -39.11 -56.11
N SER A 24 32.51 -38.77 -55.02
CA SER A 24 31.99 -37.43 -54.70
C SER A 24 31.49 -37.49 -53.26
N SER A 25 31.81 -36.48 -52.46
CA SER A 25 31.75 -36.44 -50.99
C SER A 25 30.34 -36.43 -50.37
N ASN A 26 29.44 -37.31 -50.80
CA ASN A 26 28.05 -37.39 -50.33
C ASN A 26 27.83 -38.63 -49.45
N SER A 27 28.65 -38.80 -48.40
CA SER A 27 28.44 -39.90 -47.43
C SER A 27 27.18 -39.65 -46.58
N ASN A 28 26.75 -40.63 -45.77
CA ASN A 28 25.79 -40.38 -44.69
C ASN A 28 26.44 -39.47 -43.61
N ALA A 29 25.60 -38.77 -42.84
CA ALA A 29 25.97 -38.00 -41.65
C ALA A 29 25.18 -38.51 -40.43
N VAL A 30 25.69 -38.22 -39.23
CA VAL A 30 24.93 -38.17 -37.98
C VAL A 30 24.64 -36.69 -37.72
N ILE A 31 23.39 -36.35 -37.45
CA ILE A 31 22.94 -34.98 -37.22
C ILE A 31 22.30 -34.92 -35.83
N THR A 32 22.68 -33.93 -35.04
CA THR A 32 22.07 -33.62 -33.74
C THR A 32 21.59 -32.17 -33.76
N GLY A 33 20.50 -31.88 -33.06
CA GLY A 33 19.96 -30.54 -32.95
C GLY A 33 19.07 -30.41 -31.73
N GLN A 34 18.93 -29.17 -31.26
CA GLN A 34 18.14 -28.84 -30.08
C GLN A 34 17.54 -27.43 -30.23
N PHE A 35 16.36 -27.26 -29.64
CA PHE A 35 15.76 -25.95 -29.44
C PHE A 35 16.05 -25.45 -28.03
N SER A 36 16.16 -24.14 -27.89
CA SER A 36 16.23 -23.43 -26.61
C SER A 36 15.38 -22.17 -26.66
N ASP A 37 15.26 -21.49 -25.52
CA ASP A 37 14.56 -20.20 -25.42
C ASP A 37 13.12 -20.27 -25.98
N GLU A 38 12.30 -21.19 -25.45
CA GLU A 38 10.90 -21.36 -25.87
C GLU A 38 10.72 -21.55 -27.38
N CYS A 39 11.63 -22.33 -27.98
CA CYS A 39 11.66 -22.60 -29.41
C CYS A 39 12.07 -21.39 -30.29
N ARG A 40 12.59 -20.31 -29.72
CA ARG A 40 13.17 -19.20 -30.50
C ARG A 40 14.55 -19.55 -31.03
N ASP A 41 15.37 -20.23 -30.24
CA ASP A 41 16.74 -20.55 -30.62
C ASP A 41 16.86 -21.98 -31.16
N PHE A 42 17.70 -22.16 -32.17
CA PHE A 42 17.98 -23.49 -32.72
C PHE A 42 19.46 -23.67 -33.05
N GLU A 43 20.02 -24.78 -32.56
CA GLU A 43 21.38 -25.21 -32.85
C GLU A 43 21.41 -26.61 -33.44
N ALA A 44 22.28 -26.83 -34.43
CA ALA A 44 22.50 -28.13 -35.04
C ALA A 44 23.97 -28.40 -35.38
N HIS A 45 24.36 -29.67 -35.26
CA HIS A 45 25.69 -30.16 -35.58
C HIS A 45 25.63 -31.40 -36.47
N ALA A 46 26.54 -31.49 -37.45
CA ALA A 46 26.66 -32.63 -38.34
C ALA A 46 28.09 -33.20 -38.43
N GLU A 47 28.18 -34.53 -38.31
CA GLU A 47 29.44 -35.25 -38.41
C GLU A 47 29.31 -36.53 -39.26
N LYS A 48 30.44 -37.09 -39.66
CA LYS A 48 30.52 -38.42 -40.27
C LYS A 48 30.42 -39.50 -39.18
N PRO A 49 30.03 -40.73 -39.53
CA PRO A 49 30.01 -41.85 -38.58
C PRO A 49 31.37 -42.17 -37.91
N ASP A 50 32.49 -41.65 -38.44
CA ASP A 50 33.83 -41.76 -37.84
C ASP A 50 34.22 -40.56 -36.95
N GLY A 51 33.26 -39.69 -36.62
CA GLY A 51 33.42 -38.52 -35.73
C GLY A 51 34.15 -37.33 -36.37
N LYS A 52 34.28 -37.31 -37.71
CA LYS A 52 34.88 -36.18 -38.42
C LYS A 52 33.81 -35.17 -38.83
N PRO A 53 34.10 -33.85 -38.78
CA PRO A 53 33.13 -32.82 -39.14
C PRO A 53 32.65 -32.98 -40.58
N LYS A 54 31.40 -32.61 -40.80
CA LYS A 54 30.79 -32.63 -42.13
C LYS A 54 29.78 -31.52 -42.29
N ASP A 55 29.95 -30.75 -43.35
CA ASP A 55 29.15 -29.56 -43.57
C ASP A 55 27.65 -29.88 -43.73
N ILE A 56 26.83 -29.08 -43.08
CA ILE A 56 25.38 -29.01 -43.29
C ILE A 56 25.15 -28.39 -44.66
N SER A 57 24.24 -28.98 -45.45
CA SER A 57 23.90 -28.56 -46.80
C SER A 57 22.74 -27.57 -46.83
N TYR A 58 21.77 -27.71 -45.93
CA TYR A 58 20.77 -26.67 -45.64
C TYR A 58 20.09 -26.92 -44.30
N VAL A 59 19.49 -25.85 -43.76
CA VAL A 59 18.53 -25.87 -42.65
C VAL A 59 17.22 -25.23 -43.11
N GLU A 60 16.09 -25.86 -42.83
CA GLU A 60 14.76 -25.33 -43.10
C GLU A 60 14.00 -25.16 -41.77
N LEU A 61 13.65 -23.92 -41.44
CA LEU A 61 12.99 -23.51 -40.20
C LEU A 61 11.51 -23.22 -40.48
N HIS A 62 10.62 -23.78 -39.65
CA HIS A 62 9.18 -23.59 -39.68
C HIS A 62 8.78 -22.78 -38.44
N TYR A 63 8.25 -21.58 -38.66
CA TYR A 63 7.85 -20.64 -37.62
C TYR A 63 6.40 -20.90 -37.18
N ALA A 64 6.07 -20.52 -35.94
CA ALA A 64 4.73 -20.63 -35.38
C ALA A 64 3.69 -19.81 -36.17
N ASP A 65 4.09 -18.67 -36.73
CA ASP A 65 3.26 -17.84 -37.60
C ASP A 65 3.06 -18.39 -39.04
N GLY A 66 3.60 -19.58 -39.32
CA GLY A 66 3.50 -20.26 -40.61
C GLY A 66 4.55 -19.84 -41.65
N ARG A 67 5.49 -18.95 -41.33
CA ARG A 67 6.66 -18.68 -42.19
C ARG A 67 7.53 -19.93 -42.30
N VAL A 68 8.13 -20.13 -43.47
CA VAL A 68 9.13 -21.18 -43.71
C VAL A 68 10.36 -20.56 -44.35
N VAL A 69 11.50 -20.65 -43.68
CA VAL A 69 12.78 -20.09 -44.14
C VAL A 69 13.76 -21.23 -44.39
N LYS A 70 14.39 -21.23 -45.56
CA LYS A 70 15.39 -22.23 -45.93
C LYS A 70 16.74 -21.57 -46.18
N ASP A 71 17.73 -21.92 -45.37
CA ASP A 71 19.10 -21.48 -45.52
C ASP A 71 19.95 -22.56 -46.22
N GLU A 72 20.26 -22.34 -47.49
CA GLU A 72 21.16 -23.19 -48.30
C GLU A 72 22.60 -22.65 -48.34
N SER A 73 22.90 -21.58 -47.61
CA SER A 73 24.23 -20.96 -47.58
C SER A 73 25.17 -21.59 -46.55
N VAL A 74 24.63 -22.47 -45.70
CA VAL A 74 25.39 -23.21 -44.69
C VAL A 74 26.47 -24.04 -45.37
N ASN A 75 27.73 -23.79 -45.01
CA ASN A 75 28.91 -24.54 -45.45
C ASN A 75 29.81 -24.84 -44.25
N SER A 76 29.19 -25.19 -43.12
CA SER A 76 29.81 -25.43 -41.82
C SER A 76 29.22 -26.70 -41.20
N PRO A 77 29.98 -27.45 -40.37
CA PRO A 77 29.45 -28.55 -39.57
C PRO A 77 28.41 -28.11 -38.53
N ASP A 78 28.45 -26.83 -38.14
CA ASP A 78 27.62 -26.21 -37.10
C ASP A 78 26.69 -25.16 -37.70
N TYR A 79 25.47 -25.10 -37.17
CA TYR A 79 24.47 -24.08 -37.43
C TYR A 79 23.87 -23.60 -36.11
N SER A 80 23.70 -22.28 -35.95
CA SER A 80 23.07 -21.66 -34.80
C SER A 80 22.30 -20.44 -35.25
N ILE A 81 21.08 -20.27 -34.73
CA ILE A 81 20.28 -19.06 -34.92
C ILE A 81 19.72 -18.62 -33.57
N ASP A 82 19.82 -17.32 -33.31
CA ASP A 82 19.37 -16.61 -32.11
C ASP A 82 18.46 -15.49 -32.60
N GLU A 83 17.18 -15.56 -32.23
CA GLU A 83 16.13 -14.65 -32.72
C GLU A 83 15.32 -14.07 -31.55
N GLY A 84 14.73 -12.91 -31.78
CA GLY A 84 13.98 -12.18 -30.75
C GLY A 84 12.56 -12.72 -30.53
N PRO A 85 11.81 -12.09 -29.61
CA PRO A 85 10.39 -12.42 -29.35
C PRO A 85 9.54 -12.34 -30.64
N GLY A 86 8.66 -13.33 -30.87
CA GLY A 86 7.80 -13.41 -32.05
C GLY A 86 8.36 -14.24 -33.23
N ASP A 87 9.51 -14.89 -33.04
CA ASP A 87 10.17 -15.75 -34.01
C ASP A 87 10.22 -17.23 -33.56
N GLU A 88 9.22 -17.68 -32.79
CA GLU A 88 9.09 -19.04 -32.27
C GLU A 88 8.99 -20.06 -33.40
N LYS A 89 9.68 -21.20 -33.26
CA LYS A 89 9.75 -22.26 -34.28
C LYS A 89 9.02 -23.50 -33.83
N THR A 90 8.21 -24.06 -34.70
CA THR A 90 7.55 -25.35 -34.44
C THR A 90 8.43 -26.53 -34.84
N LYS A 91 9.35 -26.31 -35.79
CA LYS A 91 10.13 -27.39 -36.40
C LYS A 91 11.35 -26.89 -37.18
N ALA A 92 12.41 -27.71 -37.19
CA ALA A 92 13.60 -27.51 -38.00
C ALA A 92 13.95 -28.80 -38.75
N ILE A 93 14.28 -28.70 -40.04
CA ILE A 93 14.74 -29.82 -40.88
C ILE A 93 16.18 -29.53 -41.30
N VAL A 94 17.10 -30.43 -40.97
CA VAL A 94 18.53 -30.29 -41.24
C VAL A 94 19.01 -31.37 -42.20
N LYS A 95 19.75 -30.97 -43.24
CA LYS A 95 20.33 -31.90 -44.21
C LYS A 95 21.85 -31.84 -44.25
N SER A 96 22.52 -32.98 -44.19
CA SER A 96 23.97 -33.10 -44.47
C SER A 96 24.30 -34.31 -45.34
N GLY A 97 24.72 -34.07 -46.58
CA GLY A 97 24.96 -35.13 -47.57
C GLY A 97 23.66 -35.87 -47.93
N GLN A 98 23.57 -37.17 -47.59
CA GLN A 98 22.37 -37.98 -47.83
C GLN A 98 21.41 -38.08 -46.63
N THR A 99 21.82 -37.62 -45.44
CA THR A 99 20.98 -37.67 -44.23
C THR A 99 20.14 -36.41 -44.13
N VAL A 100 18.85 -36.58 -43.78
CA VAL A 100 17.92 -35.52 -43.41
C VAL A 100 17.35 -35.91 -42.05
N GLU A 101 17.46 -35.02 -41.08
CA GLU A 101 16.85 -35.19 -39.76
C GLU A 101 15.87 -34.04 -39.51
N GLU A 102 14.81 -34.36 -38.76
CA GLU A 102 13.76 -33.43 -38.39
C GLU A 102 13.72 -33.31 -36.87
N PHE A 103 13.72 -32.08 -36.39
CA PHE A 103 13.60 -31.72 -34.99
C PHE A 103 12.28 -30.97 -34.84
N THR A 104 11.36 -31.50 -34.05
CA THR A 104 10.16 -30.79 -33.63
C THR A 104 10.47 -30.06 -32.34
N CYS A 105 10.04 -28.80 -32.25
CA CYS A 105 9.99 -28.16 -30.96
C CYS A 105 8.65 -28.50 -30.33
N ASP A 106 8.68 -29.37 -29.32
CA ASP A 106 7.50 -29.70 -28.53
C ASP A 106 7.29 -28.63 -27.45
N GLY A 107 7.48 -27.34 -27.81
CA GLY A 107 7.42 -26.20 -26.91
C GLY A 107 6.24 -26.33 -25.96
N GLY A 108 6.54 -26.59 -24.69
CA GLY A 108 5.61 -26.34 -23.60
C GLY A 108 5.47 -24.83 -23.44
N GLY A 109 4.87 -24.19 -24.44
CA GLY A 109 4.08 -23.01 -24.16
C GLY A 109 2.88 -23.54 -23.41
N GLU A 110 2.82 -23.29 -22.10
CA GLU A 110 1.51 -23.11 -21.49
C GLU A 110 0.81 -22.11 -22.40
N GLN A 111 -0.31 -22.53 -22.99
CA GLN A 111 -1.15 -21.54 -23.65
C GLN A 111 -1.45 -20.50 -22.57
N PRO A 112 -1.39 -19.20 -22.91
CA PRO A 112 -1.75 -18.15 -21.95
C PRO A 112 -3.09 -18.52 -21.32
N GLU A 113 -3.19 -18.38 -19.99
CA GLU A 113 -4.34 -18.85 -19.20
C GLU A 113 -5.66 -18.43 -19.88
N CYS A 114 -5.72 -17.22 -20.42
CA CYS A 114 -6.84 -16.66 -21.18
C CYS A 114 -7.12 -17.24 -22.59
N SER A 115 -6.42 -18.31 -22.98
CA SER A 115 -6.60 -19.03 -24.26
C SER A 115 -6.32 -20.52 -24.19
N ASP A 116 -6.20 -21.10 -22.99
CA ASP A 116 -5.85 -22.49 -22.77
C ASP A 116 -7.07 -23.43 -22.69
N GLY A 117 -8.28 -22.87 -22.60
CA GLY A 117 -9.53 -23.62 -22.53
C GLY A 117 -9.86 -24.18 -21.14
N VAL A 118 -9.21 -23.69 -20.09
CA VAL A 118 -9.37 -24.06 -18.69
C VAL A 118 -9.69 -22.80 -17.89
N ASP A 119 -10.71 -22.89 -17.03
CA ASP A 119 -11.09 -21.91 -16.01
C ASP A 119 -10.04 -21.97 -14.88
N ASN A 120 -9.02 -21.12 -14.95
CA ASN A 120 -7.85 -21.12 -14.08
C ASN A 120 -8.08 -20.35 -12.77
N ASP A 121 -9.06 -19.44 -12.72
CA ASP A 121 -9.43 -18.64 -11.54
C ASP A 121 -10.65 -19.22 -10.75
N GLY A 122 -11.47 -20.05 -11.39
CA GLY A 122 -12.59 -20.77 -10.80
C GLY A 122 -13.94 -20.03 -10.84
N ASP A 123 -14.08 -18.96 -11.62
CA ASP A 123 -15.29 -18.11 -11.67
C ASP A 123 -16.41 -18.67 -12.58
N LYS A 124 -16.11 -19.73 -13.37
CA LYS A 124 -16.93 -20.42 -14.39
C LYS A 124 -17.03 -19.73 -15.75
N LYS A 125 -16.22 -18.72 -15.98
CA LYS A 125 -15.80 -18.25 -17.29
C LYS A 125 -14.45 -18.97 -17.57
N ILE A 126 -13.86 -18.81 -18.75
CA ILE A 126 -12.91 -19.83 -19.27
C ILE A 126 -11.78 -19.20 -20.08
N ASP A 127 -12.10 -18.23 -20.93
CA ASP A 127 -11.12 -17.62 -21.83
C ASP A 127 -11.69 -16.29 -22.36
N TYR A 128 -10.82 -15.48 -22.95
CA TYR A 128 -11.23 -14.30 -23.72
C TYR A 128 -12.15 -14.67 -24.92
N PRO A 129 -13.20 -13.87 -25.22
CA PRO A 129 -13.65 -12.63 -24.57
C PRO A 129 -14.73 -12.84 -23.51
N GLU A 130 -15.03 -14.08 -23.17
CA GLU A 130 -16.10 -14.40 -22.22
C GLU A 130 -15.66 -14.21 -20.77
N ASP A 131 -14.35 -14.25 -20.52
CA ASP A 131 -13.72 -14.04 -19.23
C ASP A 131 -13.27 -12.57 -19.00
N PRO A 132 -13.74 -11.88 -17.93
CA PRO A 132 -13.35 -10.53 -17.59
C PRO A 132 -12.01 -10.43 -16.85
N GLY A 133 -11.46 -11.51 -16.31
CA GLY A 133 -10.07 -11.56 -15.87
C GLY A 133 -9.07 -11.49 -17.03
N CYS A 134 -9.56 -11.65 -18.27
CA CYS A 134 -8.74 -11.68 -19.48
C CYS A 134 -8.82 -10.39 -20.31
N ASP A 135 -7.73 -9.63 -20.37
CA ASP A 135 -7.63 -8.45 -21.25
C ASP A 135 -7.48 -8.82 -22.74
N SER A 136 -6.86 -9.99 -23.00
CA SER A 136 -6.55 -10.46 -24.35
C SER A 136 -6.32 -11.98 -24.37
N PRO A 137 -6.42 -12.64 -25.55
CA PRO A 137 -6.11 -14.06 -25.66
C PRO A 137 -4.61 -14.38 -25.48
N GLU A 138 -3.73 -13.38 -25.40
CA GLU A 138 -2.31 -13.57 -25.08
C GLU A 138 -1.98 -13.34 -23.59
N ASP A 139 -3.01 -13.05 -22.78
CA ASP A 139 -2.87 -12.79 -21.35
C ASP A 139 -2.68 -14.08 -20.54
N ASN A 140 -1.79 -14.04 -19.54
CA ASN A 140 -1.45 -15.19 -18.70
C ASN A 140 -2.03 -15.07 -17.28
N ASP A 141 -2.95 -14.15 -17.06
CA ASP A 141 -3.65 -13.95 -15.81
C ASP A 141 -5.14 -13.94 -16.13
N GLU A 142 -5.88 -14.94 -15.64
CA GLU A 142 -7.34 -15.00 -15.71
C GLU A 142 -7.97 -14.49 -14.40
N SER A 143 -7.18 -13.99 -13.44
CA SER A 143 -7.76 -13.47 -12.21
C SER A 143 -8.52 -12.17 -12.49
N ASP A 144 -9.81 -12.17 -12.13
CA ASP A 144 -10.60 -10.93 -12.05
C ASP A 144 -9.78 -9.90 -11.23
N ASP A 145 -9.37 -8.80 -11.88
CA ASP A 145 -8.92 -7.56 -11.21
C ASP A 145 -9.95 -7.27 -10.11
N PRO A 146 -9.56 -6.89 -8.86
CA PRO A 146 -10.53 -6.74 -7.78
C PRO A 146 -11.72 -5.98 -8.32
N THR A 147 -12.87 -6.64 -8.24
CA THR A 147 -14.15 -6.06 -8.63
C THR A 147 -14.14 -4.63 -8.14
N THR A 148 -14.57 -3.70 -8.99
CA THR A 148 -14.69 -2.28 -8.62
C THR A 148 -15.17 -2.22 -7.17
N PRO A 149 -14.43 -1.58 -6.25
CA PRO A 149 -14.72 -1.63 -4.81
C PRO A 149 -16.21 -1.34 -4.58
N GLU A 150 -16.86 -2.04 -3.63
CA GLU A 150 -18.32 -1.93 -3.44
C GLU A 150 -18.75 -0.46 -3.39
N CYS A 151 -17.97 0.39 -2.72
CA CYS A 151 -18.18 1.84 -2.62
C CYS A 151 -17.97 2.68 -3.89
N SER A 152 -17.72 2.07 -5.05
CA SER A 152 -17.62 2.76 -6.36
C SER A 152 -18.11 1.92 -7.55
N ASP A 153 -18.84 0.83 -7.31
CA ASP A 153 -19.26 -0.12 -8.35
C ASP A 153 -20.62 0.22 -8.99
N GLY A 154 -21.36 1.20 -8.44
CA GLY A 154 -22.67 1.61 -8.95
C GLY A 154 -23.84 0.79 -8.42
N VAL A 155 -23.64 -0.05 -7.41
CA VAL A 155 -24.61 -1.01 -6.87
C VAL A 155 -24.71 -0.87 -5.36
N ASP A 156 -25.92 -0.65 -4.87
CA ASP A 156 -26.29 -0.80 -3.45
C ASP A 156 -26.12 -2.26 -2.98
N ASN A 157 -24.92 -2.59 -2.51
CA ASN A 157 -24.47 -3.92 -2.12
C ASN A 157 -25.04 -4.33 -0.77
N ASP A 158 -25.14 -3.40 0.18
CA ASP A 158 -25.65 -3.63 1.53
C ASP A 158 -27.21 -3.59 1.62
N LYS A 159 -27.87 -2.89 0.70
CA LYS A 159 -29.34 -2.69 0.55
C LYS A 159 -29.97 -1.75 1.57
N ASP A 160 -29.23 -0.78 2.06
CA ASP A 160 -29.76 0.30 2.90
C ASP A 160 -30.47 1.41 2.07
N GLY A 161 -30.22 1.44 0.75
CA GLY A 161 -30.80 2.40 -0.18
C GLY A 161 -29.87 3.55 -0.59
N TRP A 162 -28.65 3.57 -0.07
CA TRP A 162 -27.52 4.32 -0.60
C TRP A 162 -26.79 3.44 -1.63
N THR A 163 -25.63 3.82 -2.17
CA THR A 163 -25.12 3.09 -3.38
C THR A 163 -23.63 3.12 -3.50
N ASP A 164 -22.99 4.29 -3.35
CA ASP A 164 -21.54 4.43 -3.49
C ASP A 164 -21.09 5.68 -2.74
N TYR A 165 -19.79 5.82 -2.50
CA TYR A 165 -19.19 7.08 -2.08
C TYR A 165 -19.46 8.21 -3.09
N PRO A 166 -19.73 9.46 -2.67
CA PRO A 166 -19.90 9.95 -1.29
C PRO A 166 -21.37 10.01 -0.86
N ASP A 167 -22.28 9.32 -1.57
CA ASP A 167 -23.69 9.32 -1.18
C ASP A 167 -23.95 8.28 -0.09
N ASP A 168 -23.16 7.21 -0.05
CA ASP A 168 -23.23 6.11 0.92
C ASP A 168 -22.54 6.44 2.25
N PRO A 169 -23.24 6.37 3.39
CA PRO A 169 -22.65 6.54 4.72
C PRO A 169 -21.77 5.37 5.18
N GLY A 170 -21.99 4.14 4.66
CA GLY A 170 -21.18 2.97 4.96
C GLY A 170 -19.83 2.93 4.22
N CYS A 171 -19.52 3.97 3.45
CA CYS A 171 -18.30 4.12 2.66
C CYS A 171 -17.46 5.32 3.12
N ASP A 172 -16.21 5.07 3.55
CA ASP A 172 -15.24 6.11 3.90
C ASP A 172 -14.56 6.67 2.63
N SER A 173 -14.44 5.85 1.59
CA SER A 173 -13.77 6.20 0.33
C SER A 173 -14.28 5.43 -0.91
N GLU A 174 -13.99 5.94 -2.11
CA GLU A 174 -14.25 5.22 -3.39
C GLU A 174 -13.45 3.91 -3.50
N GLU A 175 -12.40 3.73 -2.70
CA GLU A 175 -11.50 2.57 -2.73
C GLU A 175 -11.92 1.46 -1.74
N ASP A 176 -12.98 1.68 -0.96
CA ASP A 176 -13.44 0.75 0.07
C ASP A 176 -14.15 -0.47 -0.52
N ASP A 177 -13.74 -1.65 -0.07
CA ASP A 177 -14.24 -2.94 -0.54
C ASP A 177 -15.63 -3.31 0.02
N SER A 178 -16.25 -2.46 0.85
CA SER A 178 -17.50 -2.78 1.58
C SER A 178 -18.26 -1.50 1.94
N GLU A 179 -19.55 -1.44 1.60
CA GLU A 179 -20.52 -0.40 2.01
C GLU A 179 -21.03 -0.60 3.46
N SER A 180 -20.29 -1.28 4.32
CA SER A 180 -20.72 -1.52 5.69
C SER A 180 -19.52 -1.76 6.61
N PRO A 181 -19.66 -1.53 7.93
CA PRO A 181 -20.91 -1.26 8.64
C PRO A 181 -21.46 0.16 8.43
N ASN A 182 -22.77 0.31 8.52
CA ASN A 182 -23.41 1.63 8.51
C ASN A 182 -23.20 2.33 9.87
N PRO A 183 -23.05 3.66 9.86
CA PRO A 183 -23.13 4.49 11.06
C PRO A 183 -24.45 4.28 11.81
N GLU A 184 -24.45 4.43 13.14
CA GLU A 184 -25.64 4.17 13.97
C GLU A 184 -26.86 4.97 13.51
N CYS A 185 -26.68 6.20 13.02
CA CYS A 185 -27.79 7.02 12.51
C CYS A 185 -28.33 6.63 11.13
N SER A 186 -27.81 5.56 10.50
CA SER A 186 -28.29 5.01 9.24
C SER A 186 -28.26 3.47 9.17
N ASP A 187 -28.16 2.78 10.31
CA ASP A 187 -28.05 1.31 10.37
C ASP A 187 -29.41 0.58 10.49
N GLY A 188 -30.51 1.32 10.68
CA GLY A 188 -31.85 0.75 10.81
C GLY A 188 -32.21 0.25 12.21
N VAL A 189 -31.39 0.52 13.22
CA VAL A 189 -31.51 0.04 14.60
C VAL A 189 -31.73 1.22 15.56
N ASP A 190 -32.14 0.93 16.80
CA ASP A 190 -32.34 1.88 17.90
C ASP A 190 -31.22 1.57 18.90
N ASN A 191 -30.06 2.19 18.69
CA ASN A 191 -28.79 1.87 19.31
C ASN A 191 -28.71 2.43 20.73
N ASP A 192 -29.38 3.56 20.97
CA ASP A 192 -29.48 4.21 22.29
C ASP A 192 -30.64 3.64 23.16
N GLY A 193 -31.63 3.00 22.54
CA GLY A 193 -32.75 2.33 23.19
C GLY A 193 -33.87 3.27 23.66
N ASP A 194 -33.95 4.49 23.14
CA ASP A 194 -34.97 5.48 23.49
C ASP A 194 -36.29 5.28 22.70
N GLY A 195 -36.24 4.44 21.67
CA GLY A 195 -37.38 4.05 20.84
C GLY A 195 -37.55 4.88 19.57
N LYS A 196 -36.57 5.71 19.23
CA LYS A 196 -36.38 6.38 17.94
C LYS A 196 -35.28 5.65 17.16
N VAL A 197 -35.21 5.88 15.85
CA VAL A 197 -34.38 5.09 14.91
C VAL A 197 -33.97 6.01 13.78
N ASP A 198 -32.68 6.11 13.49
CA ASP A 198 -32.08 6.80 12.36
C ASP A 198 -32.67 8.23 12.14
N THR A 199 -33.24 8.50 10.96
CA THR A 199 -33.88 9.78 10.58
C THR A 199 -35.09 10.17 11.45
N ASP A 200 -35.69 9.24 12.19
CA ASP A 200 -36.76 9.58 13.15
C ASP A 200 -36.18 9.93 14.53
N ASP A 201 -34.86 9.82 14.71
CA ASP A 201 -34.13 10.16 15.91
C ASP A 201 -33.60 11.60 15.89
N PRO A 202 -34.09 12.52 16.75
CA PRO A 202 -33.53 13.85 16.94
C PRO A 202 -32.04 13.86 17.21
N GLU A 203 -31.50 12.79 17.79
CA GLU A 203 -30.09 12.64 18.06
C GLU A 203 -29.25 12.57 16.78
N CYS A 204 -29.77 11.98 15.71
CA CYS A 204 -29.15 11.95 14.37
C CYS A 204 -29.33 13.25 13.57
N HIS A 205 -29.71 14.34 14.23
CA HIS A 205 -29.92 15.64 13.61
C HIS A 205 -29.06 16.68 14.30
N THR A 206 -28.26 17.37 13.49
CA THR A 206 -27.37 18.49 13.91
C THR A 206 -28.06 19.63 14.69
N ASP A 207 -29.40 19.69 14.70
CA ASP A 207 -30.19 20.67 15.46
C ASP A 207 -31.15 20.07 16.50
N GLY A 208 -31.12 18.75 16.69
CA GLY A 208 -31.91 18.06 17.70
C GLY A 208 -33.39 18.01 17.37
N ASP A 209 -33.74 18.22 16.10
CA ASP A 209 -35.12 18.24 15.63
C ASP A 209 -35.29 17.29 14.43
N ALA A 210 -35.70 16.05 14.71
CA ALA A 210 -36.08 15.06 13.69
C ALA A 210 -37.16 15.54 12.69
N THR A 211 -37.85 16.65 12.98
CA THR A 211 -38.80 17.24 12.03
C THR A 211 -38.14 18.13 10.97
N ASN A 212 -36.85 18.43 11.11
CA ASN A 212 -36.04 19.15 10.14
C ASN A 212 -35.20 18.16 9.31
N PRO A 213 -35.64 17.79 8.10
CA PRO A 213 -34.88 16.84 7.28
C PRO A 213 -33.57 17.44 6.72
N ASP A 214 -33.40 18.76 6.78
CA ASP A 214 -32.16 19.41 6.32
C ASP A 214 -31.02 19.31 7.36
N SER A 215 -31.32 18.88 8.60
CA SER A 215 -30.34 18.72 9.68
C SER A 215 -29.91 17.27 9.95
N TYR A 216 -30.52 16.30 9.27
CA TYR A 216 -30.18 14.88 9.42
C TYR A 216 -28.76 14.60 8.91
N ASP A 217 -27.96 13.95 9.74
CA ASP A 217 -26.64 13.45 9.36
C ASP A 217 -26.63 11.92 9.35
N PRO A 218 -26.66 11.28 8.17
CA PRO A 218 -26.63 9.82 8.08
C PRO A 218 -25.23 9.24 8.37
N ARG A 219 -24.18 10.08 8.44
CA ARG A 219 -22.81 9.63 8.73
C ARG A 219 -22.48 9.62 10.21
N ASP A 220 -23.35 10.18 11.04
CA ASP A 220 -23.20 10.18 12.49
C ASP A 220 -23.27 8.73 13.02
N ASP A 221 -22.26 8.33 13.77
CA ASP A 221 -22.13 6.98 14.30
C ASP A 221 -22.56 6.86 15.77
N ASP A 222 -23.22 7.88 16.33
CA ASP A 222 -23.70 7.85 17.73
C ASP A 222 -25.15 8.36 17.87
N GLU A 223 -26.11 7.44 17.98
CA GLU A 223 -27.52 7.78 18.28
C GLU A 223 -27.73 8.25 19.74
N SER A 224 -26.72 8.14 20.61
CA SER A 224 -26.82 8.50 22.02
C SER A 224 -26.35 9.93 22.32
N ASN A 225 -25.68 10.56 21.35
CA ASN A 225 -25.28 11.95 21.47
C ASN A 225 -26.45 12.86 21.10
N GLY A 226 -27.29 13.12 22.12
CA GLY A 226 -28.27 14.20 22.17
C GLY A 226 -28.11 15.25 21.08
N GLY A 227 -28.93 15.26 20.03
CA GLY A 227 -28.89 16.26 18.94
C GLY A 227 -29.08 17.72 19.42
N GLY A 228 -29.13 17.98 20.72
CA GLY A 228 -28.66 19.25 21.27
C GLY A 228 -27.48 19.03 22.21
N GLY A 229 -26.25 19.31 21.77
CA GLY A 229 -25.14 19.40 22.72
C GLY A 229 -23.71 19.66 22.23
N ASP A 230 -23.32 19.23 21.04
CA ASP A 230 -21.91 19.17 20.60
C ASP A 230 -21.54 20.21 19.55
N GLY A 231 -22.53 20.91 18.98
CA GLY A 231 -22.31 22.05 18.07
C GLY A 231 -21.55 23.26 18.65
N GLY A 232 -21.04 23.14 19.88
CA GLY A 232 -20.14 24.10 20.48
C GLY A 232 -18.73 23.59 20.73
N PHE A 233 -18.44 22.29 20.61
CA PHE A 233 -17.09 21.77 20.81
C PHE A 233 -16.25 21.88 19.53
N SER A 234 -14.96 22.09 19.71
CA SER A 234 -13.97 22.27 18.65
C SER A 234 -12.71 21.51 19.04
N CYS A 235 -12.10 20.81 18.10
CA CYS A 235 -10.93 19.97 18.36
C CYS A 235 -9.89 20.15 17.26
N ARG A 236 -8.61 19.99 17.60
CA ARG A 236 -7.52 20.00 16.61
C ARG A 236 -6.34 19.23 17.16
N ALA A 237 -5.76 18.36 16.34
CA ALA A 237 -4.55 17.62 16.66
C ALA A 237 -3.45 17.92 15.65
N SER A 238 -2.20 18.03 16.14
CA SER A 238 -1.03 18.25 15.29
C SER A 238 0.17 17.48 15.81
N ALA A 239 0.66 16.53 15.01
CA ALA A 239 1.79 15.72 15.40
C ALA A 239 3.11 16.53 15.39
N LEU A 240 3.24 17.45 14.43
CA LEU A 240 4.42 18.30 14.27
C LEU A 240 4.04 19.63 13.63
N ARG A 241 4.28 20.74 14.35
CA ARG A 241 4.22 22.10 13.80
C ARG A 241 5.56 22.80 13.97
N VAL A 242 6.02 23.48 12.92
CA VAL A 242 7.21 24.34 12.96
C VAL A 242 6.85 25.74 12.50
N ASP A 243 6.97 26.69 13.43
CA ASP A 243 6.65 28.10 13.25
C ASP A 243 7.91 28.96 13.17
N GLY A 244 7.92 29.94 12.26
CA GLY A 244 8.99 30.95 12.19
C GLY A 244 10.34 30.39 11.74
N SER A 245 10.34 29.28 11.02
CA SER A 245 11.57 28.64 10.55
C SER A 245 12.32 29.55 9.56
N PRO A 246 13.65 29.67 9.63
CA PRO A 246 14.43 30.33 8.57
C PRO A 246 14.33 29.60 7.21
N LEU A 247 13.79 28.38 7.19
CA LEU A 247 13.48 27.64 5.98
C LEU A 247 12.05 27.85 5.45
N ALA A 248 11.25 28.73 6.05
CA ALA A 248 9.91 29.10 5.57
C ALA A 248 9.78 29.24 4.03
N PRO A 249 10.75 29.85 3.30
CA PRO A 249 10.65 29.94 1.84
C PRO A 249 10.71 28.61 1.06
N ILE A 250 11.09 27.51 1.72
CA ILE A 250 11.27 26.18 1.11
C ILE A 250 10.15 25.23 1.53
N ILE A 251 9.78 25.23 2.81
CA ILE A 251 8.89 24.20 3.40
C ILE A 251 7.49 24.73 3.76
N GLY A 252 7.24 26.03 3.65
CA GLY A 252 6.02 26.64 4.20
C GLY A 252 6.21 27.13 5.63
N ASP A 253 5.30 27.99 6.09
CA ASP A 253 5.27 28.56 7.45
C ASP A 253 3.80 28.87 7.82
N PRO A 254 3.19 28.14 8.78
CA PRO A 254 3.78 27.00 9.49
C PRO A 254 4.08 25.83 8.56
N PHE A 255 5.09 25.03 8.93
CA PHE A 255 5.27 23.68 8.36
C PHE A 255 4.60 22.68 9.30
N GLU A 256 3.50 22.07 8.82
CA GLU A 256 2.64 21.22 9.62
C GLU A 256 2.08 20.06 8.76
N PRO A 257 2.84 18.97 8.60
CA PRO A 257 2.49 17.91 7.65
C PRO A 257 1.47 16.88 8.18
N PHE A 258 1.17 16.88 9.48
CA PHE A 258 0.26 15.94 10.13
C PHE A 258 -0.64 16.73 11.07
N VAL A 259 -1.81 17.08 10.57
CA VAL A 259 -2.82 17.83 11.28
C VAL A 259 -4.16 17.17 11.01
N ALA A 260 -4.92 16.95 12.07
CA ALA A 260 -6.32 16.54 12.02
C ALA A 260 -7.17 17.70 12.53
N ASN A 261 -8.28 17.93 11.84
CA ASN A 261 -9.17 19.07 11.96
C ASN A 261 -8.41 20.41 12.00
N ASP A 262 -7.68 20.72 10.91
CA ASP A 262 -6.86 21.94 10.84
C ASP A 262 -7.68 23.23 11.02
N ALA A 263 -8.95 23.19 10.59
CA ALA A 263 -9.91 24.29 10.76
C ALA A 263 -10.34 24.48 12.23
N LYS A 264 -10.17 23.45 13.08
CA LYS A 264 -10.49 23.37 14.50
C LYS A 264 -12.00 23.36 14.84
N ASP A 265 -12.83 23.98 14.01
CA ASP A 265 -14.23 24.30 14.31
C ASP A 265 -15.17 23.97 13.13
N PRO A 266 -16.22 23.14 13.35
CA PRO A 266 -16.51 22.38 14.58
C PRO A 266 -15.49 21.27 14.80
N CYS A 267 -15.59 20.52 15.90
CA CYS A 267 -14.92 19.23 15.98
C CYS A 267 -15.44 18.31 14.85
N ALA A 268 -14.55 17.47 14.34
CA ALA A 268 -14.85 16.54 13.26
C ALA A 268 -13.84 15.39 13.28
N ASP A 269 -14.31 14.23 12.87
CA ASP A 269 -13.49 13.05 12.66
C ASP A 269 -12.46 13.28 11.55
N GLU A 270 -11.18 13.25 11.89
CA GLU A 270 -10.08 13.33 10.92
C GLU A 270 -8.85 12.57 11.44
N ASP A 271 -8.20 11.78 10.57
CA ASP A 271 -6.89 11.18 10.84
C ASP A 271 -5.84 11.73 9.86
N ALA A 272 -4.67 12.04 10.41
CA ALA A 272 -3.47 12.40 9.66
C ALA A 272 -2.25 11.61 10.18
N SER A 273 -2.14 10.36 9.72
CA SER A 273 -1.10 9.43 10.16
C SER A 273 0.03 9.16 9.15
N LEU A 274 1.22 8.87 9.68
CA LEU A 274 2.36 8.30 8.97
C LEU A 274 2.85 7.04 9.67
N ILE A 275 2.53 5.88 9.10
CA ILE A 275 2.96 4.58 9.60
C ILE A 275 4.20 4.10 8.82
N ASN A 276 5.37 4.37 9.39
CA ASN A 276 6.60 3.60 9.19
C ASN A 276 7.02 3.36 7.72
N THR A 277 7.08 4.43 6.92
CA THR A 277 7.91 4.41 5.72
C THR A 277 9.38 4.35 6.16
N GLY A 278 10.21 3.53 5.53
CA GLY A 278 11.67 3.58 5.75
C GLY A 278 12.32 4.95 5.47
N ASP A 279 11.53 5.94 5.04
CA ASP A 279 11.88 7.33 4.90
C ASP A 279 11.78 8.11 6.21
N GLN A 280 12.87 8.79 6.52
CA GLN A 280 12.94 9.77 7.60
C GLN A 280 12.32 11.07 7.06
N ILE A 281 11.29 11.61 7.71
CA ILE A 281 10.95 13.03 7.49
C ILE A 281 12.08 13.83 8.09
N SER A 282 12.99 14.25 7.22
CA SER A 282 14.03 15.19 7.56
C SER A 282 13.46 16.59 7.44
N GLY A 283 13.47 17.35 8.54
CA GLY A 283 13.28 18.80 8.49
C GLY A 283 14.43 19.49 7.71
N PRO A 284 14.80 20.74 8.02
CA PRO A 284 16.02 21.36 7.50
C PRO A 284 17.17 20.35 7.43
N PRO A 285 17.96 20.27 6.35
CA PRO A 285 18.75 19.08 6.02
C PRO A 285 19.56 18.58 7.22
N GLY A 286 19.06 17.50 7.83
CA GLY A 286 19.70 16.76 8.92
C GLY A 286 19.37 17.17 10.36
N THR A 287 18.44 18.10 10.64
CA THR A 287 18.21 18.62 12.00
C THR A 287 17.02 18.04 12.76
N LEU A 288 15.99 17.53 12.09
CA LEU A 288 14.84 16.88 12.73
C LEU A 288 14.58 15.54 12.06
N THR A 289 14.20 14.54 12.84
CA THR A 289 13.89 13.20 12.35
C THR A 289 12.79 12.61 13.21
N ILE A 290 11.76 12.07 12.57
CA ILE A 290 10.64 11.36 13.20
C ILE A 290 10.48 10.00 12.52
N LYS A 291 10.00 8.98 13.25
CA LYS A 291 9.80 7.63 12.70
C LYS A 291 8.34 7.32 12.39
N ALA A 292 7.44 7.79 13.25
CA ALA A 292 6.01 7.71 13.06
C ALA A 292 5.39 8.95 13.70
N ALA A 293 4.28 9.40 13.14
CA ALA A 293 3.48 10.50 13.62
C ALA A 293 2.01 10.15 13.36
N HIS A 294 1.13 10.55 14.27
CA HIS A 294 -0.32 10.53 14.08
C HIS A 294 -0.90 11.79 14.70
N ALA A 295 -1.98 12.27 14.11
CA ALA A 295 -2.86 13.28 14.64
C ALA A 295 -4.27 12.80 14.31
N GLU A 296 -5.11 12.68 15.32
CA GLU A 296 -6.46 12.15 15.22
C GLU A 296 -7.38 13.10 15.99
N THR A 297 -8.53 13.39 15.41
CA THR A 297 -9.64 14.07 16.09
C THR A 297 -10.90 13.24 15.95
N SER A 298 -11.77 13.29 16.96
CA SER A 298 -13.12 12.75 16.83
C SER A 298 -14.12 13.60 17.59
N ASP A 299 -15.36 13.66 17.09
CA ASP A 299 -16.47 14.36 17.72
C ASP A 299 -17.39 13.46 18.55
N ASP A 300 -17.06 12.16 18.67
CA ASP A 300 -17.74 11.18 19.53
C ASP A 300 -17.93 11.74 20.95
N ASN A 301 -19.18 12.07 21.29
CA ASN A 301 -19.54 12.60 22.60
C ASN A 301 -18.80 13.92 22.99
N GLY A 302 -18.42 14.76 22.02
CA GLY A 302 -17.93 16.12 22.26
C GLY A 302 -16.73 16.51 21.38
N ALA A 303 -15.56 16.61 21.97
CA ALA A 303 -14.32 16.86 21.24
C ALA A 303 -13.20 15.98 21.75
N ASP A 304 -12.56 15.23 20.86
CA ASP A 304 -11.34 14.48 21.12
C ASP A 304 -10.25 14.93 20.15
N ALA A 305 -9.06 15.16 20.69
CA ALA A 305 -7.87 15.42 19.91
C ALA A 305 -6.71 14.64 20.52
N GLU A 306 -6.06 13.81 19.71
CA GLU A 306 -4.84 13.08 20.09
C GLU A 306 -3.75 13.31 19.04
N ALA A 307 -2.53 13.62 19.50
CA ALA A 307 -1.39 13.74 18.63
C ALA A 307 -0.17 13.06 19.25
N GLY A 308 0.49 12.21 18.46
CA GLY A 308 1.65 11.47 18.94
C GLY A 308 2.74 11.25 17.91
N VAL A 309 3.98 11.20 18.41
CA VAL A 309 5.19 11.04 17.60
C VAL A 309 6.15 10.06 18.25
N VAL A 310 6.69 9.16 17.43
CA VAL A 310 7.67 8.15 17.84
C VAL A 310 9.05 8.47 17.31
N ASN A 311 10.03 8.37 18.20
CA ASN A 311 11.47 8.50 17.95
C ASN A 311 11.83 9.82 17.28
N VAL A 312 11.60 10.92 18.01
CA VAL A 312 12.07 12.25 17.64
C VAL A 312 13.56 12.36 17.88
N ILE A 313 14.30 12.88 16.91
CA ILE A 313 15.71 13.24 17.06
C ILE A 313 15.92 14.65 16.52
N ILE A 314 16.41 15.54 17.37
CA ILE A 314 16.86 16.88 16.98
C ILE A 314 18.38 16.93 17.01
N LYS A 315 18.97 17.41 15.92
CA LYS A 315 20.41 17.57 15.73
C LYS A 315 20.77 19.03 15.51
N ASP A 316 21.97 19.41 15.97
CA ASP A 316 22.54 20.72 15.70
C ASP A 316 23.03 20.84 14.24
N PRO A 317 23.39 22.04 13.77
CA PRO A 317 23.95 22.23 12.41
C PRO A 317 25.26 21.48 12.13
N THR A 318 25.94 20.94 13.17
CA THR A 318 27.13 20.10 13.03
C THR A 318 26.79 18.61 12.90
N GLY A 319 25.51 18.24 13.06
CA GLY A 319 24.99 16.89 13.03
C GLY A 319 25.00 16.17 14.37
N ALA A 320 25.32 16.84 15.48
CA ALA A 320 25.32 16.27 16.82
C ALA A 320 23.88 16.19 17.37
N GLU A 321 23.51 15.04 17.95
CA GLU A 321 22.20 14.87 18.60
C GLU A 321 22.10 15.74 19.86
N ILE A 322 21.17 16.67 19.84
CA ILE A 322 20.85 17.55 20.96
C ILE A 322 19.76 16.90 21.81
N LEU A 323 18.71 16.41 21.17
CA LEU A 323 17.52 15.88 21.79
C LEU A 323 17.15 14.57 21.11
N ARG A 324 16.78 13.58 21.90
CA ARG A 324 16.07 12.40 21.43
C ARG A 324 14.91 12.13 22.36
N VAL A 325 13.75 11.83 21.81
CA VAL A 325 12.58 11.40 22.57
C VAL A 325 12.04 10.12 21.96
N GLY A 326 11.72 9.14 22.80
CA GLY A 326 11.19 7.85 22.37
C GLY A 326 9.74 7.95 21.93
N VAL A 327 8.88 8.47 22.79
CA VAL A 327 7.43 8.65 22.54
C VAL A 327 7.02 10.00 23.10
N LEU A 328 6.20 10.71 22.35
CA LEU A 328 5.53 11.95 22.73
C LEU A 328 4.07 11.79 22.36
N ASN A 329 3.15 11.90 23.31
CA ASN A 329 1.71 11.93 23.06
C ASN A 329 1.10 13.12 23.81
N ALA A 330 0.09 13.74 23.22
CA ALA A 330 -0.75 14.72 23.88
C ALA A 330 -2.21 14.43 23.51
N SER A 331 -3.10 14.59 24.49
CA SER A 331 -4.54 14.48 24.28
C SER A 331 -5.26 15.68 24.91
N ALA A 332 -6.36 16.09 24.30
CA ALA A 332 -7.28 17.08 24.83
C ALA A 332 -8.70 16.62 24.52
N THR A 333 -9.58 16.72 25.51
CA THR A 333 -10.97 16.29 25.42
C THR A 333 -11.92 17.38 25.89
N GLY A 334 -13.08 17.48 25.27
CA GLY A 334 -14.21 18.30 25.69
C GLY A 334 -15.44 17.43 25.86
N ARG A 335 -16.07 17.53 27.03
CA ARG A 335 -17.23 16.71 27.43
C ARG A 335 -18.26 17.53 28.19
N CYS A 336 -19.49 17.04 28.24
CA CYS A 336 -20.53 17.59 29.11
C CYS A 336 -20.61 16.86 30.45
N ASP A 337 -20.39 17.56 31.57
CA ASP A 337 -20.71 17.08 32.92
C ASP A 337 -21.86 17.88 33.52
N ASN A 338 -22.99 17.23 33.76
CA ASN A 338 -24.21 17.85 34.30
C ASN A 338 -24.68 19.10 33.53
N GLY A 339 -24.55 19.09 32.20
CA GLY A 339 -24.94 20.20 31.32
C GLY A 339 -23.98 21.39 31.38
N GLN A 340 -22.73 21.17 31.82
CA GLN A 340 -21.65 22.15 31.75
C GLN A 340 -20.47 21.55 30.98
N PRO A 341 -19.84 22.31 30.08
CA PRO A 341 -18.65 21.84 29.39
C PRO A 341 -17.49 21.71 30.36
N VAL A 342 -16.74 20.63 30.21
CA VAL A 342 -15.53 20.29 30.97
C VAL A 342 -14.47 19.92 29.95
N LEU A 343 -13.29 20.55 30.07
CA LEU A 343 -12.11 20.20 29.31
C LEU A 343 -11.15 19.39 30.20
N ASP A 344 -10.53 18.37 29.61
CA ASP A 344 -9.49 17.57 30.27
C ASP A 344 -8.40 17.21 29.25
N GLY A 345 -7.19 16.95 29.70
CA GLY A 345 -6.10 16.65 28.80
C GLY A 345 -4.84 16.16 29.48
N GLU A 346 -4.13 15.28 28.78
CA GLU A 346 -2.91 14.66 29.29
C GLU A 346 -1.78 14.81 28.28
N SER A 347 -0.54 14.57 28.73
CA SER A 347 0.57 14.39 27.82
C SER A 347 1.62 13.47 28.41
N GLU A 348 2.22 12.67 27.55
CA GLU A 348 3.23 11.69 27.91
C GLU A 348 4.52 11.94 27.13
N VAL A 349 5.65 11.92 27.85
CA VAL A 349 6.99 12.01 27.28
C VAL A 349 7.78 10.81 27.80
N VAL A 350 8.28 9.96 26.90
CA VAL A 350 9.05 8.76 27.25
C VAL A 350 10.41 8.75 26.57
N GLY A 351 11.45 8.39 27.31
CA GLY A 351 12.78 8.16 26.75
C GLY A 351 13.49 9.43 26.30
N LEU A 352 13.34 10.51 27.08
CA LEU A 352 13.99 11.79 26.85
C LEU A 352 15.50 11.69 27.09
N ASN A 353 16.28 12.02 26.07
CA ASN A 353 17.72 12.13 26.13
C ASN A 353 18.17 13.50 25.62
N ILE A 354 18.98 14.19 26.41
CA ILE A 354 19.49 15.53 26.12
C ILE A 354 21.01 15.50 26.16
N ASN A 355 21.64 15.87 25.06
CA ASN A 355 23.09 15.87 24.87
C ASN A 355 23.74 14.51 25.26
N GLY A 356 23.07 13.40 24.96
CA GLY A 356 23.54 12.04 25.26
C GLY A 356 23.22 11.55 26.68
N ASN A 357 22.58 12.36 27.54
CA ASN A 357 22.19 11.95 28.89
C ASN A 357 20.68 11.78 29.00
N GLU A 358 20.23 10.69 29.62
CA GLU A 358 18.83 10.48 29.95
C GLU A 358 18.38 11.58 30.94
N ALA A 359 17.41 12.37 30.53
CA ALA A 359 16.85 13.41 31.38
C ALA A 359 15.75 12.80 32.25
N THR A 360 15.76 13.11 33.53
CA THR A 360 14.67 12.72 34.43
C THR A 360 13.52 13.69 34.19
N ILE A 361 12.42 13.17 33.65
CA ILE A 361 11.17 13.91 33.52
C ILE A 361 10.58 13.99 34.93
N PRO A 362 10.40 15.19 35.51
CA PRO A 362 9.71 15.33 36.78
C PRO A 362 8.32 14.72 36.62
N GLN A 363 7.98 13.73 37.46
CA GLN A 363 6.59 13.35 37.62
C GLN A 363 5.89 14.47 38.36
N ASP A 364 4.63 14.74 38.02
CA ASP A 364 3.79 15.75 38.66
C ASP A 364 3.99 15.74 40.18
N ASP A 365 4.62 16.79 40.69
CA ASP A 365 4.75 16.98 42.13
C ASP A 365 3.41 17.56 42.61
N PRO A 366 2.62 16.85 43.43
CA PRO A 366 1.37 17.41 43.95
C PRO A 366 1.58 18.66 44.84
N ALA A 367 2.84 19.10 45.06
CA ALA A 367 3.20 20.33 45.73
C ALA A 367 3.59 21.50 44.80
N THR A 368 3.70 21.30 43.48
CA THR A 368 3.86 22.42 42.53
C THR A 368 2.53 23.16 42.37
N PRO A 369 2.52 24.51 42.43
CA PRO A 369 1.32 25.29 42.16
C PRO A 369 0.79 24.98 40.75
N GLU A 370 -0.53 24.86 40.62
CA GLU A 370 -1.28 24.55 39.39
C GLU A 370 -1.10 25.59 38.25
N ASP A 371 -0.28 26.63 38.45
CA ASP A 371 -0.12 27.75 37.51
C ASP A 371 1.08 27.59 36.54
N GLU A 372 1.90 26.53 36.65
CA GLU A 372 3.00 26.24 35.71
C GLU A 372 3.13 24.72 35.49
N SER A 373 2.18 24.10 34.80
CA SER A 373 2.19 22.68 34.40
C SER A 373 3.11 22.46 33.19
N PHE A 374 4.42 22.73 33.33
CA PHE A 374 5.42 22.33 32.34
C PHE A 374 6.81 22.12 32.95
N THR A 375 7.64 21.31 32.30
CA THR A 375 9.07 21.17 32.65
C THR A 375 9.95 21.97 31.69
N GLU A 376 10.66 22.98 32.21
CA GLU A 376 11.62 23.78 31.43
C GLU A 376 13.03 23.16 31.44
N ILE A 377 13.64 23.02 30.25
CA ILE A 377 15.01 22.54 30.07
C ILE A 377 15.80 23.50 29.18
N PRO A 378 16.66 24.36 29.76
CA PRO A 378 17.46 25.29 28.99
C PRO A 378 18.62 24.57 28.28
N LEU A 379 18.70 24.72 26.96
CA LEU A 379 19.79 24.19 26.11
C LEU A 379 20.87 25.24 25.82
N GLY A 380 20.80 26.40 26.47
CA GLY A 380 21.74 27.51 26.32
C GLY A 380 21.50 28.25 25.00
N PRO A 381 22.52 28.41 24.12
CA PRO A 381 22.39 29.19 22.89
C PRO A 381 21.47 28.56 21.83
N LEU A 382 21.07 27.29 22.01
CA LEU A 382 20.17 26.59 21.10
C LEU A 382 18.70 26.96 21.37
N GLY A 383 18.34 27.29 22.61
CA GLY A 383 16.95 27.57 23.00
C GLY A 383 16.57 26.85 24.29
N THR A 384 15.27 26.66 24.46
CA THR A 384 14.66 26.02 25.62
C THR A 384 13.68 24.96 25.16
N VAL A 385 13.69 23.79 25.82
CA VAL A 385 12.68 22.74 25.65
C VAL A 385 11.71 22.83 26.82
N PHE A 386 10.43 22.81 26.52
CA PHE A 386 9.35 22.70 27.46
C PHE A 386 8.64 21.36 27.23
N LEU A 387 8.32 20.65 28.30
CA LEU A 387 7.66 19.35 28.25
C LEU A 387 6.35 19.38 29.03
N ASN A 388 5.40 18.58 28.56
CA ASN A 388 4.07 18.45 29.14
C ASN A 388 3.40 19.81 29.34
N TRP A 389 3.52 20.70 28.36
CA TRP A 389 3.00 22.06 28.46
C TRP A 389 1.48 22.08 28.34
N GLU A 390 0.85 22.86 29.19
CA GLU A 390 -0.58 23.11 29.19
C GLU A 390 -0.87 24.61 29.16
N GLU A 391 -1.88 24.99 28.39
CA GLU A 391 -2.46 26.32 28.38
C GLU A 391 -3.98 26.17 28.46
N ASP A 392 -4.56 26.51 29.62
CA ASP A 392 -6.00 26.50 29.88
C ASP A 392 -6.50 27.94 30.05
N SER A 393 -7.38 28.36 29.16
CA SER A 393 -8.03 29.68 29.17
C SER A 393 -9.42 29.67 29.80
N GLY A 394 -9.92 28.49 30.17
CA GLY A 394 -11.24 28.22 30.73
C GLY A 394 -12.27 27.73 29.71
N ASN A 395 -12.12 28.10 28.43
CA ASN A 395 -12.95 27.58 27.33
C ASN A 395 -12.14 26.86 26.26
N GLU A 396 -10.82 27.05 26.22
CA GLU A 396 -9.89 26.32 25.36
C GLU A 396 -8.77 25.74 26.22
N LEU A 397 -8.47 24.47 25.99
CA LEU A 397 -7.37 23.71 26.55
C LEU A 397 -6.42 23.31 25.42
N THR A 398 -5.16 23.76 25.51
CA THR A 398 -4.07 23.33 24.64
C THR A 398 -3.08 22.47 25.43
N ARG A 399 -2.84 21.25 24.95
CA ARG A 399 -1.85 20.32 25.50
C ARG A 399 -0.73 20.11 24.50
N ARG A 400 0.52 20.20 24.95
CA ARG A 400 1.72 19.93 24.14
C ARG A 400 2.64 18.97 24.87
N ALA A 401 3.00 17.87 24.22
CA ALA A 401 3.99 16.94 24.76
C ALA A 401 5.38 17.58 24.80
N LEU A 402 5.76 18.28 23.72
CA LEU A 402 7.02 19.00 23.62
C LEU A 402 6.87 20.31 22.85
N PHE A 403 7.41 21.38 23.44
CA PHE A 403 7.58 22.67 22.78
C PHE A 403 9.04 23.10 22.86
N PHE A 404 9.67 23.43 21.73
CA PHE A 404 11.02 23.96 21.68
C PHE A 404 10.99 25.37 21.12
N GLU A 405 11.44 26.33 21.92
CA GLU A 405 11.61 27.73 21.51
C GLU A 405 13.10 27.98 21.27
N GLY A 406 13.51 28.23 20.02
CA GLY A 406 14.94 28.39 19.76
C GLY A 406 15.42 28.52 18.32
N SER A 407 16.72 28.72 18.20
CA SER A 407 17.43 28.86 16.92
C SER A 407 18.38 27.67 16.70
N PRO A 408 18.52 27.17 15.46
CA PRO A 408 18.06 27.77 14.20
C PRO A 408 16.71 27.24 13.69
N LEU A 409 15.97 26.44 14.47
CA LEU A 409 14.81 25.72 13.95
C LEU A 409 13.54 26.57 13.87
N GLY A 410 13.45 27.63 14.68
CA GLY A 410 12.18 28.27 14.96
C GLY A 410 11.50 27.56 16.13
N ASP A 411 10.22 27.85 16.31
CA ASP A 411 9.38 27.27 17.33
C ASP A 411 8.91 25.90 16.84
N VAL A 412 9.28 24.83 17.54
CA VAL A 412 8.96 23.45 17.16
C VAL A 412 8.03 22.87 18.19
N ILE A 413 6.84 22.46 17.76
CA ILE A 413 5.81 21.86 18.59
C ILE A 413 5.62 20.42 18.11
N ILE A 414 5.62 19.47 19.05
CA ILE A 414 5.49 18.05 18.77
C ILE A 414 4.46 17.45 19.71
N GLY A 415 3.42 16.83 19.13
CA GLY A 415 2.24 16.36 19.84
C GLY A 415 1.49 17.52 20.48
N GLU A 416 0.69 18.24 19.69
CA GLU A 416 -0.24 19.26 20.15
C GLU A 416 -1.67 18.74 19.99
N ALA A 417 -2.46 18.85 21.05
CA ALA A 417 -3.89 18.57 21.06
C ALA A 417 -4.63 19.78 21.63
N ILE A 418 -5.73 20.17 21.00
CA ILE A 418 -6.54 21.32 21.39
C ILE A 418 -7.99 20.86 21.46
N ALA A 419 -8.65 21.18 22.58
CA ALA A 419 -10.10 21.10 22.73
C ALA A 419 -10.63 22.46 23.18
N ASP A 420 -11.70 22.92 22.58
CA ASP A 420 -12.34 24.22 22.85
C ASP A 420 -13.85 24.04 22.86
N PHE A 421 -14.55 24.97 23.51
CA PHE A 421 -16.00 25.02 23.49
C PHE A 421 -16.54 26.45 23.41
N ASP A 422 -17.72 26.62 22.81
CA ASP A 422 -18.44 27.88 22.74
C ASP A 422 -19.70 27.91 23.64
N GLU A 423 -20.51 28.97 23.54
CA GLU A 423 -21.71 29.14 24.38
C GLU A 423 -22.84 28.13 24.10
N SER A 424 -22.76 27.38 23.00
CA SER A 424 -23.72 26.36 22.59
C SER A 424 -23.35 24.95 23.06
N ALA A 425 -22.13 24.75 23.57
CA ALA A 425 -21.72 23.46 24.12
C ALA A 425 -22.58 23.09 25.35
N CYS A 426 -23.07 21.85 25.35
CA CYS A 426 -23.92 21.28 26.41
C CYS A 426 -25.26 22.03 26.64
N ALA A 427 -25.77 22.76 25.63
CA ALA A 427 -26.89 23.69 25.75
C ALA A 427 -28.28 23.08 25.56
#